data_AF-A0AB38H2N4-F1
#
_entry.id   AF-A0AB38H2N4-F1
#
_cell.length_a   1.000
_cell.length_b   1.000
_cell.length_c   1.000
_cell.angle_alpha   90.00
_cell.angle_beta   90.00
_cell.angle_gamma   90.00
#
_symmetry.space_group_name_H-M   'P 1'
#
loop_
_entity.id
_entity.type
_entity.pdbx_description
1 polymer ?
#
loop_
_entity_poly.entity_id
_entity_poly.type
_entity_poly.pdbx_seq_one_letter_code
_entity_poly.pdbx_strand_id
1 'polypeptide(L)'
;MHEANEIFGDKVASRLRSRLSDLSVTDNILLLPVGSPEVCFEDGEECITITILGDVKMGFVCGNTVQPKNQDNTINWSRVSRIRLVFIGDVK
;
A
#
# COMPACT_ATOMS: atom_id res chain seq x y z
N MET A 1 6.13 9.40 17.22
CA MET A 1 6.69 10.29 16.17
C MET A 1 8.21 10.21 16.05
N HIS A 2 8.96 9.79 17.08
CA HIS A 2 10.43 9.62 17.00
C HIS A 2 10.86 8.36 16.22
N GLU A 3 10.18 7.22 16.39
CA GLU A 3 10.61 5.93 15.82
C GLU A 3 10.72 5.90 14.29
N ALA A 4 9.85 6.58 13.55
CA ALA A 4 9.90 6.57 12.08
C ALA A 4 11.12 7.31 11.51
N ASN A 5 11.61 8.35 12.19
CA ASN A 5 12.79 9.10 11.76
C ASN A 5 14.08 8.34 12.06
N GLU A 6 14.13 7.57 13.15
CA GLU A 6 15.29 6.74 13.48
C GLU A 6 15.40 5.50 12.60
N ILE A 7 14.27 4.92 12.18
CA ILE A 7 14.25 3.67 11.39
C ILE A 7 14.45 3.92 9.89
N PHE A 8 13.90 5.01 9.34
CA PHE A 8 13.91 5.24 7.88
C PHE A 8 14.55 6.57 7.43
N GLY A 9 14.86 7.47 8.36
CA GLY A 9 15.35 8.81 8.08
C GLY A 9 14.26 9.81 7.64
N ASP A 10 14.52 11.10 7.85
CA ASP A 10 13.57 12.21 7.63
C ASP A 10 12.93 12.23 6.23
N LYS A 11 13.67 11.81 5.20
CA LYS A 11 13.17 11.79 3.81
C LYS A 11 12.07 10.74 3.61
N VAL A 12 12.25 9.54 4.17
CA VAL A 12 11.24 8.47 4.07
C VAL A 12 10.03 8.81 4.93
N ALA A 13 10.24 9.33 6.15
CA ALA A 13 9.13 9.75 7.01
C ALA A 13 8.30 10.89 6.39
N SER A 14 8.93 11.84 5.71
CA SER A 14 8.24 12.89 4.96
C SER A 14 7.43 12.30 3.80
N ARG A 15 8.04 11.43 2.97
CA ARG A 15 7.36 10.77 1.85
C ARG A 15 6.21 9.87 2.30
N LEU A 16 6.40 9.12 3.38
CA LEU A 16 5.37 8.28 4.00
C LEU A 16 4.15 9.12 4.39
N ARG A 17 4.35 10.27 5.05
CA ARG A 17 3.25 11.18 5.42
C ARG A 17 2.51 11.70 4.18
N SER A 18 3.24 12.11 3.14
CA SER A 18 2.62 12.51 1.87
C SER A 18 1.79 11.37 1.27
N ARG A 19 2.32 10.13 1.24
CA ARG A 19 1.60 8.96 0.72
C ARG A 19 0.34 8.62 1.51
N LEU A 20 0.39 8.69 2.83
CA LEU A 20 -0.79 8.50 3.67
C LEU A 20 -1.85 9.58 3.44
N SER A 21 -1.42 10.82 3.16
CA SER A 21 -2.33 11.91 2.79
C SER A 21 -2.92 11.74 1.39
N ASP A 22 -2.14 11.23 0.41
CA ASP A 22 -2.66 10.88 -0.92
C ASP A 22 -3.71 9.75 -0.81
N LEU A 23 -3.45 8.75 0.03
CA LEU A 23 -4.36 7.63 0.28
C LEU A 23 -5.67 8.04 0.95
N SER A 24 -5.68 9.08 1.79
CA SER A 24 -6.91 9.51 2.47
C SER A 24 -7.90 10.22 1.55
N VAL A 25 -7.43 10.75 0.41
CA VAL A 25 -8.25 11.48 -0.56
C VAL A 25 -8.57 10.67 -1.81
N THR A 26 -7.99 9.47 -1.96
CA THR A 26 -8.14 8.64 -3.16
C THR A 26 -9.14 7.51 -2.91
N ASP A 27 -10.18 7.41 -3.74
CA ASP A 27 -11.20 6.35 -3.65
C ASP A 27 -10.69 4.94 -4.02
N ASN A 28 -9.53 4.87 -4.68
CA ASN A 28 -8.98 3.65 -5.27
C ASN A 28 -7.45 3.68 -5.26
N ILE A 29 -6.84 2.70 -4.61
CA ILE A 29 -5.39 2.60 -4.45
C ILE A 29 -4.61 2.53 -5.78
N LEU A 30 -5.24 2.04 -6.86
CA LEU A 30 -4.64 2.01 -8.21
C LEU A 30 -4.55 3.40 -8.86
N LEU A 31 -5.34 4.37 -8.40
CA LEU A 31 -5.37 5.72 -8.94
C LEU A 31 -4.34 6.65 -8.29
N LEU A 32 -3.48 6.12 -7.40
CA LEU A 32 -2.45 6.92 -6.78
C LEU A 32 -1.50 7.48 -7.85
N PRO A 33 -1.35 8.82 -7.93
CA PRO A 33 -0.56 9.45 -8.98
C PRO A 33 0.94 9.14 -8.85
N VAL A 34 1.41 8.69 -7.68
CA VAL A 34 2.82 8.42 -7.42
C VAL A 34 2.99 7.26 -6.45
N GLY A 35 3.99 6.41 -6.71
CA GLY A 35 4.34 5.25 -5.87
C GLY A 35 4.14 3.90 -6.55
N SER A 36 3.74 3.87 -7.82
CA SER A 36 3.64 2.67 -8.66
C SER A 36 3.00 1.50 -7.91
N PRO A 37 1.66 1.50 -7.76
CA PRO A 37 0.98 0.39 -7.10
C PRO A 37 1.24 -0.92 -7.85
N GLU A 38 1.80 -1.91 -7.17
CA GLU A 38 2.13 -3.23 -7.70
C GLU A 38 1.36 -4.30 -6.94
N VAL A 39 0.62 -5.15 -7.65
CA VAL A 39 -0.04 -6.31 -7.04
C VAL A 39 0.99 -7.40 -6.81
N CYS A 40 1.01 -7.96 -5.61
CA CYS A 40 1.91 -9.02 -5.17
C CYS A 40 1.12 -10.10 -4.44
N PHE A 41 1.71 -11.29 -4.30
CA PHE A 41 1.14 -12.35 -3.49
C PHE A 41 2.11 -12.68 -2.37
N GLU A 42 1.69 -12.48 -1.12
CA GLU A 42 2.48 -12.79 0.07
C GLU A 42 1.71 -13.76 0.96
N ASP A 43 2.35 -14.84 1.39
CA ASP A 43 1.76 -15.91 2.22
C ASP A 43 0.42 -16.49 1.67
N GLY A 44 0.24 -16.43 0.35
CA GLY A 44 -0.99 -16.89 -0.31
C GLY A 44 -2.15 -15.88 -0.28
N GLU A 45 -1.94 -14.68 0.26
CA GLU A 45 -2.88 -13.56 0.17
C GLU A 45 -2.44 -12.56 -0.92
N GLU A 46 -3.41 -12.03 -1.67
CA GLU A 46 -3.16 -10.98 -2.65
C GLU A 46 -3.03 -9.63 -1.94
N CYS A 47 -1.89 -8.99 -2.14
CA CYS A 47 -1.50 -7.72 -1.56
C CYS A 47 -1.25 -6.70 -2.66
N ILE A 48 -1.29 -5.42 -2.32
CA ILE A 48 -0.82 -4.35 -3.18
C ILE A 48 0.27 -3.56 -2.46
N THR A 49 1.39 -3.34 -3.14
CA THR A 49 2.52 -2.60 -2.60
C THR A 49 2.64 -1.24 -3.27
N ILE A 50 3.06 -0.24 -2.51
CA ILE A 50 3.32 1.11 -3.01
C ILE A 50 4.71 1.52 -2.58
N THR A 51 5.49 2.00 -3.53
CA THR A 51 6.83 2.51 -3.28
C THR A 51 6.79 3.88 -2.59
N ILE A 52 7.48 3.99 -1.46
CA ILE A 52 7.67 5.25 -0.74
C ILE A 52 8.86 6.00 -1.33
N LEU A 53 10.04 5.37 -1.31
CA LEU A 53 11.31 5.93 -1.75
C LEU A 53 12.37 4.82 -1.87
N GLY A 54 13.01 4.72 -3.04
CA GLY A 54 13.98 3.66 -3.31
C GLY A 54 13.32 2.29 -3.18
N ASP A 55 13.94 1.39 -2.43
CA ASP A 55 13.45 0.02 -2.18
C ASP A 55 12.42 -0.08 -1.05
N VAL A 56 12.12 1.03 -0.36
CA VAL A 56 11.13 1.04 0.74
C VAL A 56 9.72 1.09 0.17
N LYS A 57 8.93 0.05 0.46
CA LYS A 57 7.53 -0.08 0.05
C LYS A 57 6.58 -0.18 1.24
N MET A 58 5.31 0.06 0.99
CA MET A 58 4.19 -0.17 1.90
C MET A 58 3.34 -1.28 1.32
N GLY A 59 3.09 -2.35 2.07
CA GLY A 59 2.18 -3.41 1.67
C GLY A 59 0.79 -3.21 2.25
N PHE A 60 -0.23 -3.44 1.43
CA PHE A 60 -1.63 -3.36 1.82
C PHE A 60 -2.38 -4.63 1.42
N VAL A 61 -3.30 -5.06 2.28
CA VAL A 61 -4.27 -6.11 1.97
C VAL A 61 -5.68 -5.53 1.85
N CYS A 62 -6.57 -6.27 1.19
CA CYS A 62 -7.97 -5.93 1.16
C CYS A 62 -8.57 -5.98 2.58
N GLY A 63 -9.18 -4.87 2.97
CA GLY A 63 -9.90 -4.70 4.24
C GLY A 63 -11.41 -4.75 4.10
N ASN A 64 -11.94 -5.00 2.89
CA ASN A 64 -13.38 -5.16 2.69
C ASN A 64 -13.86 -6.47 3.36
N THR A 65 -15.02 -6.43 4.00
CA THR A 65 -15.65 -7.63 4.60
C THR A 65 -15.94 -8.69 3.54
N VAL A 66 -16.34 -8.26 2.35
CA VAL A 66 -16.44 -9.12 1.16
C VAL A 66 -15.40 -8.63 0.17
N GLN A 67 -14.42 -9.49 -0.12
CA GLN A 67 -13.37 -9.17 -1.08
C GLN A 67 -14.01 -9.02 -2.47
N PRO A 68 -13.90 -7.85 -3.13
CA PRO A 68 -14.33 -7.73 -4.51
C PRO A 68 -13.36 -8.55 -5.35
N LYS A 69 -13.87 -9.46 -6.18
CA LYS A 69 -13.04 -10.36 -6.99
C LYS A 69 -13.25 -10.15 -8.48
N ASN A 70 -12.22 -10.43 -9.27
CA ASN A 70 -12.29 -10.55 -10.71
C ASN A 70 -12.86 -11.92 -11.11
N GLN A 71 -13.10 -12.13 -12.40
CA GLN A 71 -13.56 -13.42 -12.93
C GLN A 71 -12.57 -14.56 -12.66
N ASP A 72 -11.28 -14.23 -12.56
CA ASP A 72 -10.18 -15.15 -12.23
C ASP A 72 -10.04 -15.39 -10.71
N ASN A 73 -10.98 -14.94 -9.88
CA ASN A 73 -10.98 -15.08 -8.42
C ASN A 73 -9.85 -14.31 -7.68
N THR A 74 -9.04 -13.53 -8.39
CA THR A 74 -8.12 -12.49 -7.86
C THR A 74 -8.87 -11.27 -7.32
N ILE A 75 -8.23 -10.43 -6.51
CA ILE A 75 -8.88 -9.25 -5.94
C ILE A 75 -9.04 -8.16 -7.02
N ASN A 76 -10.26 -7.63 -7.12
CA ASN A 76 -10.54 -6.46 -7.94
C ASN A 76 -10.17 -5.20 -7.15
N TRP A 77 -8.88 -4.83 -7.16
CA TRP A 77 -8.36 -3.64 -6.50
C TRP A 77 -9.05 -2.34 -6.93
N SER A 78 -9.63 -2.30 -8.13
CA SER A 78 -10.38 -1.13 -8.59
C SER A 78 -11.70 -0.90 -7.83
N ARG A 79 -12.19 -1.95 -7.15
CA ARG A 79 -13.41 -1.93 -6.33
C ARG A 79 -13.11 -2.05 -4.83
N VAL A 80 -11.83 -2.10 -4.44
CA VAL A 80 -11.44 -2.12 -3.03
C VAL A 80 -11.61 -0.71 -2.45
N SER A 81 -12.47 -0.60 -1.44
CA SER A 81 -12.78 0.67 -0.76
C SER A 81 -12.14 0.76 0.62
N ARG A 82 -11.66 -0.37 1.16
CA ARG A 82 -10.94 -0.45 2.44
C ARG A 82 -9.67 -1.25 2.25
N ILE A 83 -8.57 -0.66 2.65
CA ILE A 83 -7.25 -1.30 2.67
C ILE A 83 -6.75 -1.37 4.11
N ARG A 84 -5.91 -2.36 4.40
CA ARG A 84 -5.20 -2.47 5.67
C ARG A 84 -3.71 -2.49 5.39
N LEU A 85 -2.97 -1.61 6.06
CA LEU A 85 -1.51 -1.61 6.01
C LEU A 85 -0.99 -2.84 6.77
N VAL A 86 -0.19 -3.67 6.11
CA VAL A 86 0.39 -4.88 6.71
C VAL A 86 1.88 -4.75 7.00
N PHE A 87 2.62 -3.99 6.17
CA PHE A 87 4.03 -3.72 6.43
C PHE A 87 4.48 -2.39 5.81
N ILE A 88 5.57 -1.86 6.35
CA ILE A 88 6.36 -0.78 5.76
C ILE A 88 7.84 -1.22 5.83
N GLY A 89 8.51 -1.33 4.70
CA GLY A 89 9.90 -1.79 4.68
C GLY A 89 10.42 -2.16 3.30
N ASP A 90 11.65 -2.68 3.30
CA ASP A 90 12.30 -3.29 2.15
C ASP A 90 11.62 -4.62 1.82
N VAL A 91 11.20 -4.80 0.56
CA VAL A 91 10.69 -6.11 0.10
C VAL A 91 11.92 -6.94 -0.27
N LYS A 92 12.32 -7.83 0.64
CA LYS A 92 13.48 -8.71 0.48
C LYS A 92 13.24 -9.84 -0.52
#